data_AF-A0AAE0AKB2-F1
#
_entry.id   AF-A0AAE0AKB2-F1
#
_cell.length_a   1.000
_cell.length_b   1.000
_cell.length_c   1.000
_cell.angle_alpha   90.00
_cell.angle_beta   90.00
_cell.angle_gamma   90.00
#
_symmetry.space_group_name_H-M   'P 1'
#
loop_
_entity.id
_entity.type
_entity.pdbx_description
1 polymer ?
#
loop_
_entity_poly.entity_id
_entity_poly.type
_entity_poly.pdbx_seq_one_letter_code
_entity_poly.pdbx_strand_id
1 'polypeptide(L)'
;MAVTIHAQVFRVSSVKLLRLDGHSSVHRQIISRISRLSFASSTFRFAAATSTNFPKSRRDSMTSPSAAMLLPENPVLSDICASAVSALVAFSGLRLWEETAKRGLFDQKLNRKLVHISIGLLFLICWPLFSSGTRGAILASLTPGINIIRMILVGSGIWKDEATVKSMSRYGDRRELLKGPLYYAATITVANLIYWRTSPIAIAAVCNLCAGDGFADIVGRRLGREKLPYNPNKSIAGSIAMATAGFLASLGFMYYFASFGFIQFNWEMVFGFLVVSIASAIVESLPISTELDDNLTVTLTSILVGSLVF
;
A
#
# COMPACT_ATOMS: atom_id res chain seq x y z
N MET A 1 -60.79 13.98 -13.31
CA MET A 1 -60.07 15.28 -13.24
C MET A 1 -60.71 16.08 -12.11
N ALA A 2 -59.91 16.63 -11.18
CA ALA A 2 -60.27 17.38 -9.94
C ALA A 2 -60.96 16.56 -8.82
N VAL A 3 -60.24 16.09 -7.76
CA VAL A 3 -59.84 16.74 -6.48
C VAL A 3 -61.02 17.07 -5.55
N THR A 4 -61.02 16.51 -4.32
CA THR A 4 -61.20 17.22 -3.03
C THR A 4 -60.93 16.27 -1.83
N ILE A 5 -60.21 16.77 -0.84
CA ILE A 5 -59.80 16.13 0.43
C ILE A 5 -60.88 16.33 1.50
N HIS A 6 -61.11 15.37 2.40
CA HIS A 6 -61.64 15.67 3.74
C HIS A 6 -61.08 14.74 4.82
N ALA A 7 -60.51 15.35 5.85
CA ALA A 7 -60.10 14.72 7.10
C ALA A 7 -61.30 14.56 8.05
N GLN A 8 -61.31 13.51 8.86
CA GLN A 8 -62.05 13.48 10.13
C GLN A 8 -61.25 12.74 11.22
N VAL A 9 -61.11 13.44 12.35
CA VAL A 9 -60.56 13.03 13.65
C VAL A 9 -61.73 12.60 14.54
N PHE A 10 -61.62 11.51 15.31
CA PHE A 10 -62.32 11.24 16.60
C PHE A 10 -61.81 9.85 17.09
N ARG A 11 -61.57 9.47 18.37
CA ARG A 11 -61.41 10.09 19.70
C ARG A 11 -61.07 8.92 20.67
N VAL A 12 -60.04 9.13 21.50
CA VAL A 12 -59.75 8.67 22.88
C VAL A 12 -60.55 7.49 23.50
N SER A 13 -59.82 6.56 24.15
CA SER A 13 -60.05 5.94 25.51
C SER A 13 -59.21 4.64 25.59
N SER A 14 -58.40 4.28 26.60
CA SER A 14 -58.38 4.57 28.03
C SER A 14 -56.99 4.32 28.63
N VAL A 15 -56.64 5.12 29.61
CA VAL A 15 -55.52 4.95 30.55
C VAL A 15 -55.91 3.98 31.66
N LYS A 16 -55.01 3.09 32.07
CA LYS A 16 -54.85 2.75 33.49
C LYS A 16 -53.38 2.58 33.85
N LEU A 17 -52.93 3.58 34.60
CA LEU A 17 -51.66 3.71 35.31
C LEU A 17 -51.52 2.58 36.34
N LEU A 18 -50.38 1.90 36.37
CA LEU A 18 -49.81 1.37 37.60
C LEU A 18 -48.42 1.98 37.78
N ARG A 19 -48.35 2.80 38.82
CA ARG A 19 -47.25 3.64 39.27
C ARG A 19 -46.38 2.80 40.20
N LEU A 20 -45.12 2.63 39.88
CA LEU A 20 -44.06 2.37 40.86
C LEU A 20 -42.95 3.38 40.59
N ASP A 21 -42.89 4.36 41.51
CA ASP A 21 -41.92 5.44 41.55
C ASP A 21 -40.53 4.89 41.95
N GLY A 22 -39.48 5.34 41.25
CA GLY A 22 -38.11 5.30 41.79
C GLY A 22 -37.00 4.85 40.83
N HIS A 23 -36.52 5.76 39.96
CA HIS A 23 -35.10 5.98 39.59
C HIS A 23 -34.99 6.88 38.34
N SER A 24 -35.21 8.19 38.49
CA SER A 24 -35.21 9.17 37.40
C SER A 24 -34.01 10.15 37.41
N SER A 25 -32.80 9.64 37.65
CA SER A 25 -31.57 10.46 37.61
C SER A 25 -30.57 10.07 36.50
N VAL A 26 -30.56 8.81 36.03
CA VAL A 26 -29.53 8.34 35.05
C VAL A 26 -29.89 8.70 33.61
N HIS A 27 -31.19 8.75 33.28
CA HIS A 27 -31.64 8.95 31.88
C HIS A 27 -31.56 10.40 31.39
N ARG A 28 -31.41 11.39 32.28
CA ARG A 28 -31.32 12.83 31.94
C ARG A 28 -29.90 13.33 31.71
N GLN A 29 -28.87 12.59 32.16
CA GLN A 29 -27.47 12.93 31.86
C GLN A 29 -27.01 12.49 30.46
N ILE A 30 -27.66 11.48 29.88
CA ILE A 30 -27.29 10.94 28.56
C ILE A 30 -27.82 11.85 27.43
N ILE A 31 -29.01 12.44 27.60
CA ILE A 31 -29.66 13.25 26.56
C ILE A 31 -29.09 14.67 26.46
N SER A 32 -28.47 15.21 27.53
CA SER A 32 -27.82 16.53 27.50
C SER A 32 -26.37 16.53 26.99
N ARG A 33 -25.75 15.35 26.81
CA ARG A 33 -24.43 15.20 26.18
C ARG A 33 -24.49 15.01 24.66
N ILE A 34 -25.63 14.59 24.11
CA ILE A 34 -25.80 14.34 22.67
C ILE A 34 -26.17 15.63 21.90
N SER A 35 -26.67 16.67 22.56
CA SER A 35 -27.06 17.94 21.94
C SER A 35 -25.95 19.01 21.86
N ARG A 36 -24.69 18.67 22.17
CA ARG A 36 -23.52 19.57 22.00
C ARG A 36 -22.54 19.14 20.89
N LEU A 37 -22.94 18.26 19.98
CA LEU A 37 -22.19 18.00 18.75
C LEU A 37 -22.73 18.92 17.64
N SER A 38 -22.43 20.21 17.77
CA SER A 38 -22.60 21.16 16.69
C SER A 38 -21.53 20.89 15.63
N PHE A 39 -22.00 20.74 14.39
CA PHE A 39 -21.20 20.58 13.19
C PHE A 39 -20.31 21.82 13.01
N ALA A 40 -19.06 21.75 13.47
CA ALA A 40 -18.04 22.75 13.16
C ALA A 40 -17.32 22.29 11.88
N SER A 41 -17.59 22.98 10.78
CA SER A 41 -16.88 22.89 9.52
C SER A 41 -15.44 23.38 9.70
N SER A 42 -14.55 22.49 10.14
CA SER A 42 -13.11 22.75 10.18
C SER A 42 -12.51 22.57 8.79
N THR A 43 -12.23 23.69 8.14
CA THR A 43 -11.35 23.78 6.98
C THR A 43 -9.96 23.28 7.38
N PHE A 44 -9.52 22.16 6.82
CA PHE A 44 -8.15 21.66 6.98
C PHE A 44 -7.18 22.64 6.33
N ARG A 45 -6.46 23.42 7.15
CA ARG A 45 -5.27 24.16 6.71
C ARG A 45 -4.04 23.33 7.07
N PHE A 46 -3.30 22.89 6.06
CA PHE A 46 -1.95 22.35 6.23
C PHE A 46 -1.04 23.48 6.74
N ALA A 47 -0.64 23.41 8.01
CA ALA A 47 0.43 24.24 8.55
C ALA A 47 1.70 23.39 8.61
N ALA A 48 2.65 23.67 7.71
CA ALA A 48 4.01 23.16 7.80
C ALA A 48 4.71 23.84 8.98
N ALA A 49 4.76 23.16 10.13
CA ALA A 49 5.54 23.60 11.28
C ALA A 49 6.90 22.91 11.25
N THR A 50 7.88 23.60 10.67
CA THR A 50 9.30 23.25 10.75
C THR A 50 9.78 23.56 12.17
N SER A 51 9.94 22.55 13.02
CA SER A 51 10.66 22.68 14.29
C SER A 51 11.69 21.56 14.38
N THR A 52 12.90 21.83 13.90
CA THR A 52 14.05 20.96 14.00
C THR A 52 14.77 21.25 15.32
N ASN A 53 14.60 20.38 16.32
CA ASN A 53 15.53 20.27 17.44
C ASN A 53 15.87 18.80 17.65
N PHE A 54 16.87 18.33 16.91
CA PHE A 54 17.46 17.01 17.12
C PHE A 54 18.58 17.12 18.18
N PRO A 55 18.61 16.26 19.22
CA PRO A 55 19.75 16.16 20.09
C PRO A 55 20.94 15.54 19.33
N LYS A 56 22.12 16.15 19.45
CA LYS A 56 23.38 15.61 18.93
C LYS A 56 23.71 14.29 19.66
N SER A 57 23.42 13.16 19.02
CA SER A 57 23.92 11.86 19.45
C SER A 57 25.10 11.40 18.58
N ARG A 58 25.95 10.61 19.23
CA ARG A 58 27.30 10.14 18.92
C ARG A 58 27.48 9.71 17.46
N ARG A 59 28.51 10.24 16.78
CA ARG A 59 28.99 9.77 15.47
C ARG A 59 29.67 8.41 15.64
N ASP A 60 28.89 7.34 15.53
CA ASP A 60 29.44 6.06 15.10
C ASP A 60 29.60 6.11 13.57
N SER A 61 30.69 5.53 13.06
CA SER A 61 31.17 5.64 11.69
C SER A 61 30.20 4.99 10.68
N MET A 62 29.11 5.67 10.34
CA MET A 62 28.24 5.31 9.23
C MET A 62 28.82 5.87 7.94
N THR A 63 28.89 5.03 6.91
CA THR A 63 29.13 5.44 5.52
C THR A 63 28.21 6.61 5.18
N SER A 64 28.81 7.74 4.78
CA SER A 64 28.06 8.94 4.40
C SER A 64 27.07 8.59 3.27
N PRO A 65 25.83 9.12 3.27
CA PRO A 65 24.86 8.91 2.18
C PRO A 65 25.40 9.21 0.77
N SER A 66 26.45 10.03 0.67
CA SER A 66 27.18 10.32 -0.58
C SER A 66 27.98 9.13 -1.13
N ALA A 67 28.36 8.14 -0.31
CA ALA A 67 29.15 6.98 -0.71
C ALA A 67 28.35 5.95 -1.53
N ALA A 68 27.01 6.02 -1.48
CA ALA A 68 26.11 5.14 -2.24
C ALA A 68 25.84 5.63 -3.67
N MET A 69 26.15 6.90 -3.96
CA MET A 69 25.92 7.51 -5.27
C MET A 69 26.93 7.00 -6.29
N LEU A 70 26.46 6.68 -7.50
CA LEU A 70 27.31 6.23 -8.61
C LEU A 70 28.42 7.25 -8.94
N LEU A 71 28.09 8.54 -8.95
CA LEU A 71 29.01 9.63 -9.26
C LEU A 71 28.84 10.78 -8.26
N PRO A 72 29.52 10.75 -7.10
CA PRO A 72 29.33 11.76 -6.05
C PRO A 72 29.67 13.19 -6.47
N GLU A 73 30.55 13.36 -7.46
CA GLU A 73 31.04 14.67 -7.93
C GLU A 73 30.01 15.43 -8.78
N ASN A 74 29.12 14.72 -9.49
CA ASN A 74 28.04 15.35 -10.27
C ASN A 74 26.70 14.67 -9.95
N PRO A 75 25.91 15.22 -9.02
CA PRO A 75 24.69 14.57 -8.54
C PRO A 75 23.64 14.42 -9.64
N VAL A 76 23.60 15.33 -10.63
CA VAL A 76 22.65 15.26 -11.73
C VAL A 76 23.00 14.12 -12.68
N LEU A 77 24.27 14.01 -13.06
CA LEU A 77 24.75 12.91 -13.89
C LEU A 77 24.59 11.56 -13.16
N SER A 78 24.88 11.52 -11.86
CA SER A 78 24.67 10.34 -11.02
C SER A 78 23.21 9.88 -11.05
N ASP A 79 22.26 10.80 -10.89
CA ASP A 79 20.84 10.44 -10.89
C ASP A 79 20.36 9.97 -12.26
N ILE A 80 20.86 10.57 -13.35
CA ILE A 80 20.55 10.12 -14.73
C ILE A 80 21.10 8.70 -14.95
N CYS A 81 22.36 8.46 -14.57
CA CYS A 81 22.96 7.12 -14.64
C CYS A 81 22.18 6.12 -13.76
N ALA A 82 21.77 6.52 -12.55
CA ALA A 82 20.98 5.70 -11.65
C ALA A 82 19.61 5.37 -12.24
N SER A 83 18.92 6.33 -12.87
CA SER A 83 17.67 6.09 -13.61
C SER A 83 17.88 5.10 -14.75
N ALA A 84 18.95 5.24 -15.53
CA ALA A 84 19.26 4.34 -16.64
C ALA A 84 19.54 2.90 -16.15
N VAL A 85 20.35 2.76 -15.10
CA VAL A 85 20.65 1.46 -14.47
C VAL A 85 19.38 0.85 -13.86
N SER A 86 18.60 1.63 -13.13
CA SER A 86 17.35 1.15 -12.51
C SER A 86 16.33 0.72 -13.55
N ALA A 87 16.20 1.49 -14.64
CA ALA A 87 15.37 1.11 -15.77
C ALA A 87 15.87 -0.18 -16.42
N LEU A 88 17.18 -0.30 -16.68
CA LEU A 88 17.76 -1.52 -17.25
C LEU A 88 17.48 -2.73 -16.36
N VAL A 89 17.71 -2.64 -15.05
CA VAL A 89 17.42 -3.72 -14.09
C VAL A 89 15.94 -4.09 -14.10
N ALA A 90 15.04 -3.10 -14.06
CA ALA A 90 13.59 -3.35 -14.10
C ALA A 90 13.16 -3.99 -15.43
N PHE A 91 13.63 -3.47 -16.57
CA PHE A 91 13.32 -4.02 -17.89
C PHE A 91 13.90 -5.43 -18.08
N SER A 92 15.13 -5.69 -17.63
CA SER A 92 15.73 -7.03 -17.66
C SER A 92 14.95 -8.02 -16.78
N GLY A 93 14.52 -7.60 -15.58
CA GLY A 93 13.64 -8.41 -14.73
C GLY A 93 12.29 -8.70 -15.39
N LEU A 94 11.67 -7.70 -16.00
CA LEU A 94 10.42 -7.88 -16.76
C LEU A 94 10.61 -8.85 -17.93
N ARG A 95 11.67 -8.66 -18.72
CA ARG A 95 12.02 -9.54 -19.84
C ARG A 95 12.22 -10.99 -19.39
N LEU A 96 12.89 -11.21 -18.26
CA LEU A 96 13.07 -12.56 -17.70
C LEU A 96 11.72 -13.25 -17.45
N TRP A 97 10.76 -12.54 -16.85
CA TRP A 97 9.44 -13.10 -16.57
C TRP A 97 8.52 -13.17 -17.80
N GLU A 98 8.68 -12.26 -18.77
CA GLU A 98 8.04 -12.35 -20.08
C GLU A 98 8.49 -13.64 -20.80
N GLU A 99 9.79 -13.92 -20.83
CA GLU A 99 10.34 -15.13 -21.47
C GLU A 99 9.90 -16.41 -20.74
N THR A 100 9.88 -16.38 -19.42
CA THR A 100 9.37 -17.48 -18.58
C THR A 100 7.89 -17.76 -18.89
N ALA A 101 7.07 -16.72 -19.03
CA ALA A 101 5.66 -16.83 -19.41
C ALA A 101 5.48 -17.34 -20.84
N LYS A 102 6.29 -16.87 -21.80
CA LYS A 102 6.24 -17.34 -23.20
C LYS A 102 6.49 -18.84 -23.27
N ARG A 103 7.55 -19.31 -22.59
CA ARG A 103 7.96 -20.72 -22.52
C ARG A 103 6.98 -21.60 -21.73
N GLY A 104 6.02 -21.00 -21.02
CA GLY A 104 5.02 -21.75 -20.26
C GLY A 104 5.61 -22.51 -19.07
N LEU A 105 6.73 -22.03 -18.51
CA LEU A 105 7.41 -22.70 -17.39
C LEU A 105 6.57 -22.66 -16.11
N PHE A 106 5.73 -21.64 -15.96
CA PHE A 106 4.82 -21.46 -14.83
C PHE A 106 3.41 -21.11 -15.30
N ASP A 107 2.43 -21.48 -14.48
CA ASP A 107 1.05 -21.03 -14.65
C ASP A 107 0.97 -19.50 -14.65
N GLN A 108 0.07 -18.94 -15.46
CA GLN A 108 -0.07 -17.50 -15.64
C GLN A 108 -0.30 -16.75 -14.31
N LYS A 109 -1.12 -17.33 -13.43
CA LYS A 109 -1.40 -16.77 -12.09
C LYS A 109 -0.16 -16.73 -11.20
N LEU A 110 0.71 -17.76 -11.28
CA LEU A 110 1.96 -17.83 -10.53
C LEU A 110 2.98 -16.84 -11.11
N ASN A 111 3.17 -16.83 -12.43
CA ASN A 111 4.12 -15.94 -13.09
C ASN A 111 3.82 -14.46 -12.78
N ARG A 112 2.54 -14.08 -12.85
CA ARG A 112 2.08 -12.74 -12.48
C ARG A 112 2.46 -12.35 -11.05
N LYS A 113 2.35 -13.28 -10.09
CA LYS A 113 2.76 -13.02 -8.70
C LYS A 113 4.28 -13.01 -8.52
N LEU A 114 5.03 -13.78 -9.30
CA LEU A 114 6.49 -13.69 -9.33
C LEU A 114 6.97 -12.35 -9.87
N VAL A 115 6.35 -11.82 -10.93
CA VAL A 115 6.57 -10.45 -11.43
C VAL A 115 6.28 -9.44 -10.32
N HIS A 116 5.11 -9.57 -9.67
CA HIS A 116 4.67 -8.69 -8.59
C HIS A 116 5.63 -8.65 -7.40
N ILE A 117 6.14 -9.80 -6.95
CA ILE A 117 7.11 -9.86 -5.85
C ILE A 117 8.46 -9.30 -6.30
N SER A 118 8.97 -9.72 -7.46
CA SER A 118 10.34 -9.44 -7.85
C SER A 118 10.56 -7.99 -8.27
N ILE A 119 9.71 -7.42 -9.12
CA ILE A 119 9.97 -6.12 -9.77
C ILE A 119 10.01 -4.99 -8.74
N GLY A 120 9.13 -5.01 -7.74
CA GLY A 120 9.06 -3.96 -6.73
C GLY A 120 10.23 -4.00 -5.77
N LEU A 121 10.63 -5.20 -5.33
CA LEU A 121 11.77 -5.37 -4.44
C LEU A 121 13.10 -5.10 -5.17
N LEU A 122 13.22 -5.53 -6.43
CA LEU A 122 14.38 -5.17 -7.28
C LEU A 122 14.50 -3.66 -7.43
N PHE A 123 13.39 -2.96 -7.61
CA PHE A 123 13.39 -1.51 -7.71
C PHE A 123 13.79 -0.83 -6.39
N LEU A 124 13.36 -1.34 -5.23
CA LEU A 124 13.83 -0.87 -3.92
C LEU A 124 15.35 -1.03 -3.74
N ILE A 125 15.93 -2.13 -4.24
CA ILE A 125 17.38 -2.36 -4.20
C ILE A 125 18.13 -1.25 -4.95
N CYS A 126 17.55 -0.68 -6.00
CA CYS A 126 18.15 0.40 -6.78
C CYS A 126 18.02 1.80 -6.12
N TRP A 127 17.19 1.99 -5.09
CA TRP A 127 16.98 3.29 -4.44
C TRP A 127 18.26 3.99 -3.91
N PRO A 128 19.25 3.28 -3.35
CA PRO A 128 20.49 3.90 -2.90
C PRO A 128 21.33 4.56 -3.99
N LEU A 129 21.13 4.18 -5.27
CA LEU A 129 21.87 4.76 -6.40
C LEU A 129 21.50 6.23 -6.65
N PHE A 130 20.32 6.65 -6.18
CA PHE A 130 19.79 7.99 -6.36
C PHE A 130 20.21 8.94 -5.25
N SER A 131 20.36 10.22 -5.59
CA SER A 131 20.61 11.29 -4.64
C SER A 131 19.47 11.42 -3.62
N SER A 132 19.80 11.95 -2.45
CA SER A 132 18.87 12.04 -1.31
C SER A 132 17.77 13.09 -1.46
N GLY A 133 17.91 14.04 -2.41
CA GLY A 133 16.96 15.14 -2.59
C GLY A 133 15.73 14.78 -3.41
N THR A 134 14.77 15.72 -3.48
CA THR A 134 13.54 15.61 -4.29
C THR A 134 13.82 15.28 -5.76
N ARG A 135 14.97 15.70 -6.30
CA ARG A 135 15.39 15.37 -7.67
C ARG A 135 15.60 13.88 -7.85
N GLY A 136 16.29 13.22 -6.92
CA GLY A 136 16.48 11.77 -6.93
C GLY A 136 15.14 11.05 -6.84
N ALA A 137 14.22 11.55 -6.02
CA ALA A 137 12.85 11.03 -5.92
C ALA A 137 12.09 11.10 -7.24
N ILE A 138 12.13 12.27 -7.91
CA ILE A 138 11.50 12.47 -9.22
C ILE A 138 12.13 11.54 -10.25
N LEU A 139 13.47 11.51 -10.35
CA LEU A 139 14.18 10.71 -11.35
C LEU A 139 14.02 9.19 -11.15
N ALA A 140 13.94 8.72 -9.90
CA ALA A 140 13.60 7.34 -9.60
C ALA A 140 12.14 7.02 -9.94
N SER A 141 11.21 7.96 -9.69
CA SER A 141 9.78 7.78 -10.01
C SER A 141 9.51 7.69 -11.52
N LEU A 142 10.43 8.18 -12.37
CA LEU A 142 10.31 8.03 -13.82
C LEU A 142 10.32 6.56 -14.26
N THR A 143 11.08 5.69 -13.60
CA THR A 143 11.13 4.27 -13.95
C THR A 143 9.76 3.58 -13.84
N PRO A 144 9.07 3.58 -12.68
CA PRO A 144 7.72 3.06 -12.58
C PRO A 144 6.69 3.93 -13.32
N GLY A 145 6.91 5.25 -13.46
CA GLY A 145 6.05 6.15 -14.23
C GLY A 145 6.01 5.84 -15.73
N ILE A 146 7.14 5.48 -16.33
CA ILE A 146 7.19 4.97 -17.72
C ILE A 146 6.44 3.64 -17.81
N ASN A 147 6.55 2.78 -16.80
CA ASN A 147 5.79 1.54 -16.76
C ASN A 147 4.27 1.79 -16.69
N ILE A 148 3.80 2.82 -15.98
CA ILE A 148 2.39 3.25 -15.99
C ILE A 148 1.93 3.55 -17.42
N ILE A 149 2.71 4.33 -18.17
CA ILE A 149 2.40 4.65 -19.58
C ILE A 149 2.34 3.36 -20.41
N ARG A 150 3.31 2.44 -20.24
CA ARG A 150 3.30 1.12 -20.90
C ARG A 150 2.03 0.33 -20.59
N MET A 151 1.62 0.27 -19.32
CA MET A 151 0.39 -0.44 -18.90
C MET A 151 -0.86 0.17 -19.54
N ILE A 152 -0.94 1.51 -19.62
CA ILE A 152 -2.06 2.21 -20.26
C ILE A 152 -2.11 1.91 -21.77
N LEU A 153 -0.97 2.00 -22.46
CA LEU A 153 -0.90 1.78 -23.91
C LEU A 153 -1.26 0.33 -24.29
N VAL A 154 -0.70 -0.66 -23.58
CA VAL A 154 -0.96 -2.07 -23.84
C VAL A 154 -2.37 -2.46 -23.39
N GLY A 155 -2.80 -2.01 -22.21
CA GLY A 155 -4.12 -2.32 -21.66
C GLY A 155 -5.27 -1.70 -22.44
N SER A 156 -5.06 -0.51 -23.02
CA SER A 156 -6.03 0.13 -23.94
C SER A 156 -6.04 -0.51 -25.34
N GLY A 157 -5.03 -1.34 -25.66
CA GLY A 157 -4.89 -1.99 -26.96
C GLY A 157 -4.31 -1.10 -28.07
N ILE A 158 -3.75 0.06 -27.71
CA ILE A 158 -3.04 0.96 -28.63
C ILE A 158 -1.73 0.30 -29.07
N TRP A 159 -1.03 -0.34 -28.12
CA TRP A 159 0.18 -1.12 -28.38
C TRP A 159 -0.10 -2.60 -28.16
N LYS A 160 0.34 -3.46 -29.10
CA LYS A 160 0.21 -4.92 -28.97
C LYS A 160 1.49 -5.51 -28.38
N ASP A 161 1.41 -5.98 -27.15
CA ASP A 161 2.50 -6.68 -26.46
C ASP A 161 1.95 -7.89 -25.71
N GLU A 162 1.78 -8.99 -26.44
CA GLU A 162 1.23 -10.25 -25.92
C GLU A 162 2.12 -10.86 -24.83
N ALA A 163 3.43 -10.57 -24.84
CA ALA A 163 4.35 -11.06 -23.82
C ALA A 163 4.08 -10.41 -22.46
N THR A 164 3.87 -9.09 -22.45
CA THR A 164 3.47 -8.34 -21.26
C THR A 164 2.11 -8.79 -20.75
N VAL A 165 1.13 -8.94 -21.66
CA VAL A 165 -0.21 -9.44 -21.29
C VAL A 165 -0.10 -10.83 -20.67
N LYS A 166 0.63 -11.75 -21.29
CA LYS A 166 0.78 -13.12 -20.79
C LYS A 166 1.47 -13.17 -19.43
N SER A 167 2.49 -12.34 -19.20
CA SER A 167 3.23 -12.36 -17.93
C SER A 167 2.49 -11.72 -16.76
N MET A 168 1.61 -10.74 -17.01
CA MET A 168 0.99 -9.91 -15.96
C MET A 168 -0.53 -10.04 -15.81
N SER A 169 -1.25 -10.69 -16.73
CA SER A 169 -2.71 -10.91 -16.61
C SER A 169 -3.03 -12.27 -15.99
N ARG A 170 -4.23 -12.42 -15.39
CA ARG A 170 -4.72 -13.69 -14.85
C ARG A 170 -5.27 -14.60 -15.94
N TYR A 171 -5.97 -14.02 -16.91
CA TYR A 171 -6.72 -14.76 -17.93
C TYR A 171 -6.29 -14.41 -19.37
N GLY A 172 -5.20 -13.66 -19.55
CA GLY A 172 -4.78 -13.21 -20.88
C GLY A 172 -5.53 -11.97 -21.39
N ASP A 173 -6.40 -11.35 -20.58
CA ASP A 173 -7.08 -10.11 -20.98
C ASP A 173 -6.15 -8.90 -20.74
N ARG A 174 -5.88 -8.16 -21.82
CA ARG A 174 -5.11 -6.91 -21.77
C ARG A 174 -5.70 -5.89 -20.81
N ARG A 175 -7.02 -5.86 -20.62
CA ARG A 175 -7.68 -4.90 -19.71
C ARG A 175 -7.30 -5.12 -18.25
N GLU A 176 -6.83 -6.31 -17.88
CA GLU A 176 -6.33 -6.56 -16.53
C GLU A 176 -5.10 -5.73 -16.19
N LEU A 177 -4.29 -5.34 -17.20
CA LEU A 177 -3.13 -4.47 -17.00
C LEU A 177 -3.51 -3.10 -16.45
N LEU A 178 -4.73 -2.63 -16.73
CA LEU A 178 -5.27 -1.35 -16.24
C LEU A 178 -5.80 -1.42 -14.80
N LYS A 179 -5.76 -2.60 -14.17
CA LYS A 179 -6.19 -2.82 -12.79
C LYS A 179 -4.97 -3.07 -11.91
N GLY A 180 -4.78 -4.29 -11.40
CA GLY A 180 -3.70 -4.66 -10.48
C GLY A 180 -2.31 -4.14 -10.87
N PRO A 181 -1.80 -4.39 -12.09
CA PRO A 181 -0.48 -3.91 -12.52
C PRO A 181 -0.36 -2.38 -12.58
N LEU A 182 -1.41 -1.67 -13.02
CA LEU A 182 -1.44 -0.21 -13.04
C LEU A 182 -1.44 0.38 -11.63
N TYR A 183 -2.32 -0.12 -10.74
CA TYR A 183 -2.38 0.32 -9.34
C TYR A 183 -1.08 0.04 -8.60
N TYR A 184 -0.44 -1.09 -8.92
CA TYR A 184 0.87 -1.44 -8.42
C TYR A 184 1.94 -0.42 -8.84
N ALA A 185 2.04 -0.12 -10.14
CA ALA A 185 3.03 0.84 -10.64
C ALA A 185 2.77 2.26 -10.12
N ALA A 186 1.49 2.65 -10.00
CA ALA A 186 1.07 3.91 -9.40
C ALA A 186 1.48 4.00 -7.92
N THR A 187 1.28 2.93 -7.15
CA THR A 187 1.68 2.86 -5.75
C THR A 187 3.17 3.10 -5.57
N ILE A 188 4.02 2.38 -6.32
CA ILE A 188 5.47 2.53 -6.22
C ILE A 188 5.88 3.96 -6.61
N THR A 189 5.25 4.52 -7.63
CA THR A 189 5.49 5.91 -8.08
C THR A 189 5.14 6.92 -6.99
N VAL A 190 3.98 6.77 -6.34
CA VAL A 190 3.54 7.65 -5.24
C VAL A 190 4.43 7.49 -4.01
N ALA A 191 4.79 6.26 -3.65
CA ALA A 191 5.71 5.98 -2.55
C ALA A 191 7.07 6.67 -2.75
N ASN A 192 7.60 6.66 -3.98
CA ASN A 192 8.80 7.40 -4.33
C ASN A 192 8.63 8.92 -4.15
N LEU A 193 7.57 9.49 -4.74
CA LEU A 193 7.40 10.93 -4.83
C LEU A 193 7.11 11.59 -3.48
N ILE A 194 6.33 10.93 -2.63
CA ILE A 194 5.82 11.53 -1.38
C ILE A 194 6.69 11.15 -0.19
N TYR A 195 6.97 9.85 -0.01
CA TYR A 195 7.61 9.33 1.20
C TYR A 195 9.11 9.13 1.04
N TRP A 196 9.54 8.72 -0.16
CA TRP A 196 10.92 8.49 -0.54
C TRP A 196 11.67 7.49 0.37
N ARG A 197 12.95 7.24 0.06
CA ARG A 197 13.78 6.20 0.66
C ARG A 197 14.16 6.41 2.14
N THR A 198 13.84 7.56 2.70
CA THR A 198 14.07 7.88 4.12
C THR A 198 12.85 7.61 4.99
N SER A 199 11.69 7.33 4.40
CA SER A 199 10.45 7.11 5.15
C SER A 199 10.18 5.62 5.38
N PRO A 200 9.93 5.20 6.62
CA PRO A 200 9.49 3.82 6.91
C PRO A 200 8.12 3.51 6.29
N ILE A 201 7.27 4.51 6.06
CA ILE A 201 5.96 4.35 5.41
C ILE A 201 6.13 3.82 3.98
N ALA A 202 7.10 4.36 3.23
CA ALA A 202 7.40 3.90 1.87
C ALA A 202 7.83 2.43 1.84
N ILE A 203 8.70 2.05 2.78
CA ILE A 203 9.21 0.68 2.92
C ILE A 203 8.07 -0.26 3.27
N ALA A 204 7.26 0.09 4.27
CA ALA A 204 6.12 -0.71 4.71
C ALA A 204 5.12 -0.90 3.56
N ALA A 205 4.76 0.17 2.85
CA ALA A 205 3.81 0.11 1.75
C ALA A 205 4.31 -0.78 0.60
N VAL A 206 5.53 -0.57 0.12
CA VAL A 206 6.07 -1.37 -1.00
C VAL A 206 6.30 -2.82 -0.58
N CYS A 207 6.82 -3.09 0.62
CA CYS A 207 7.06 -4.47 1.08
C CYS A 207 5.76 -5.25 1.31
N ASN A 208 4.74 -4.65 1.93
CA ASN A 208 3.46 -5.33 2.14
C ASN A 208 2.70 -5.53 0.83
N LEU A 209 2.78 -4.57 -0.10
CA LEU A 209 2.25 -4.75 -1.44
C LEU A 209 3.00 -5.86 -2.20
N CYS A 210 4.32 -5.78 -2.31
CA CYS A 210 5.08 -6.67 -3.20
C CYS A 210 5.30 -8.06 -2.57
N ALA A 211 5.88 -8.10 -1.38
CA ALA A 211 6.18 -9.34 -0.68
C ALA A 211 4.93 -9.89 0.01
N GLY A 212 4.23 -9.09 0.81
CA GLY A 212 3.04 -9.53 1.54
C GLY A 212 1.97 -10.14 0.64
N ASP A 213 1.31 -9.32 -0.19
CA ASP A 213 0.25 -9.79 -1.11
C ASP A 213 0.76 -10.82 -2.14
N GLY A 214 2.02 -10.71 -2.55
CA GLY A 214 2.66 -11.68 -3.43
C GLY A 214 2.70 -13.09 -2.84
N PHE A 215 3.29 -13.22 -1.64
CA PHE A 215 3.42 -14.50 -0.95
C PHE A 215 2.08 -15.01 -0.41
N ALA A 216 1.16 -14.12 -0.01
CA ALA A 216 -0.18 -14.49 0.44
C ALA A 216 -0.91 -15.39 -0.58
N ASP A 217 -0.87 -14.99 -1.86
CA ASP A 217 -1.53 -15.71 -2.95
C ASP A 217 -0.78 -17.00 -3.33
N ILE A 218 0.55 -17.00 -3.30
CA ILE A 218 1.36 -18.22 -3.59
C ILE A 218 1.16 -19.27 -2.50
N VAL A 219 1.32 -18.88 -1.24
CA VAL A 219 1.19 -19.79 -0.08
C VAL A 219 -0.27 -20.17 0.13
N GLY A 220 -1.21 -19.23 0.02
CA GLY A 220 -2.63 -19.48 0.16
C GLY A 220 -3.17 -20.48 -0.87
N ARG A 221 -2.68 -20.46 -2.11
CA ARG A 221 -3.03 -21.48 -3.10
C ARG A 221 -2.43 -22.85 -2.83
N ARG A 222 -1.20 -22.91 -2.33
CA ARG A 222 -0.46 -24.17 -2.13
C ARG A 222 -0.80 -24.87 -0.82
N LEU A 223 -0.92 -24.10 0.26
CA LEU A 223 -1.05 -24.58 1.65
C LEU A 223 -2.38 -24.16 2.31
N GLY A 224 -3.17 -23.27 1.70
CA GLY A 224 -4.40 -22.72 2.26
C GLY A 224 -5.61 -23.65 2.21
N ARG A 225 -5.49 -24.81 2.87
CA ARG A 225 -6.57 -25.78 3.09
C ARG A 225 -7.67 -25.19 3.97
N GLU A 226 -7.27 -24.55 5.06
CA GLU A 226 -8.19 -23.88 5.98
C GLU A 226 -8.55 -22.49 5.48
N LYS A 227 -9.83 -22.31 5.16
CA LYS A 227 -10.40 -21.03 4.72
C LYS A 227 -10.78 -20.16 5.90
N LEU A 228 -10.83 -18.86 5.68
CA LEU A 228 -11.27 -17.93 6.71
C LEU A 228 -12.79 -18.05 6.90
N PRO A 229 -13.31 -18.02 8.14
CA PRO A 229 -14.75 -18.17 8.41
C PRO A 229 -15.63 -17.12 7.71
N TYR A 230 -15.10 -15.91 7.53
CA TYR A 230 -15.80 -14.77 6.92
C TYR A 230 -15.41 -14.53 5.45
N ASN A 231 -14.42 -15.23 4.91
CA ASN A 231 -14.00 -15.09 3.52
C ASN A 231 -13.49 -16.43 2.95
N PRO A 232 -14.34 -17.18 2.23
CA PRO A 232 -13.98 -18.50 1.72
C PRO A 232 -12.94 -18.46 0.59
N ASN A 233 -12.72 -17.29 -0.03
CA ASN A 233 -11.72 -17.12 -1.09
C ASN A 233 -10.29 -16.99 -0.54
N LYS A 234 -10.18 -16.64 0.75
CA LYS A 234 -8.90 -16.41 1.44
C LYS A 234 -8.66 -17.52 2.46
N SER A 235 -7.41 -17.68 2.86
CA SER A 235 -6.99 -18.80 3.73
C SER A 235 -6.15 -18.31 4.88
N ILE A 236 -6.20 -19.02 6.01
CA ILE A 236 -5.40 -18.70 7.20
C ILE A 236 -3.91 -18.71 6.84
N ALA A 237 -3.46 -19.73 6.09
CA ALA A 237 -2.07 -19.81 5.63
C ALA A 237 -1.66 -18.62 4.74
N GLY A 238 -2.56 -18.13 3.88
CA GLY A 238 -2.33 -16.96 3.04
C GLY A 238 -2.17 -15.68 3.86
N SER A 239 -3.05 -15.44 4.84
CA SER A 239 -2.95 -14.24 5.69
C SER A 239 -1.73 -14.26 6.62
N ILE A 240 -1.34 -15.43 7.14
CA ILE A 240 -0.07 -15.59 7.88
C ILE A 240 1.12 -15.30 6.96
N ALA A 241 1.12 -15.86 5.75
CA ALA A 241 2.19 -15.60 4.76
C ALA A 241 2.26 -14.11 4.39
N MET A 242 1.12 -13.43 4.28
CA MET A 242 1.09 -11.99 4.04
C MET A 242 1.79 -11.20 5.14
N ALA A 243 1.35 -11.38 6.39
CA ALA A 243 1.89 -10.65 7.53
C ALA A 243 3.38 -10.93 7.72
N THR A 244 3.78 -12.20 7.63
CA THR A 244 5.19 -12.61 7.82
C THR A 244 6.09 -12.15 6.68
N ALA A 245 5.70 -12.33 5.42
CA ALA A 245 6.52 -11.91 4.28
C ALA A 245 6.63 -10.38 4.18
N GLY A 246 5.53 -9.66 4.42
CA GLY A 246 5.54 -8.19 4.48
C GLY A 246 6.46 -7.67 5.57
N PHE A 247 6.34 -8.22 6.78
CA PHE A 247 7.14 -7.82 7.94
C PHE A 247 8.63 -8.12 7.73
N LEU A 248 8.98 -9.35 7.34
CA LEU A 248 10.37 -9.75 7.11
C LEU A 248 11.02 -8.97 5.97
N ALA A 249 10.27 -8.69 4.88
CA ALA A 249 10.76 -7.84 3.82
C ALA A 249 11.00 -6.40 4.30
N SER A 250 10.08 -5.83 5.08
CA SER A 250 10.26 -4.49 5.68
C SER A 250 11.47 -4.42 6.60
N LEU A 251 11.71 -5.45 7.43
CA LEU A 251 12.93 -5.53 8.25
C LEU A 251 14.19 -5.63 7.39
N GLY A 252 14.18 -6.48 6.36
CA GLY A 252 15.30 -6.61 5.43
C GLY A 252 15.65 -5.28 4.77
N PHE A 253 14.65 -4.55 4.29
CA PHE A 253 14.86 -3.23 3.67
C PHE A 253 15.21 -2.13 4.68
N MET A 254 14.74 -2.22 5.93
CA MET A 254 15.21 -1.35 7.00
C MET A 254 16.71 -1.54 7.25
N TYR A 255 17.19 -2.78 7.40
CA TYR A 255 18.63 -3.04 7.56
C TYR A 255 19.42 -2.63 6.33
N TYR A 256 18.89 -2.90 5.13
CA TYR A 256 19.52 -2.49 3.87
C TYR A 256 19.69 -0.97 3.82
N PHE A 257 18.64 -0.18 4.05
CA PHE A 257 18.72 1.28 4.03
C PHE A 257 19.48 1.86 5.22
N ALA A 258 19.51 1.18 6.36
CA ALA A 258 20.37 1.55 7.49
C ALA A 258 21.86 1.39 7.17
N SER A 259 22.24 0.37 6.37
CA SER A 259 23.63 0.20 5.94
C SER A 259 24.17 1.36 5.10
N PHE A 260 23.28 2.06 4.37
CA PHE A 260 23.62 3.28 3.62
C PHE A 260 23.41 4.58 4.41
N GLY A 261 22.99 4.46 5.67
CA GLY A 261 22.72 5.58 6.56
C GLY A 261 21.52 6.44 6.20
N PHE A 262 20.54 5.86 5.50
CA PHE A 262 19.29 6.57 5.16
C PHE A 262 18.26 6.51 6.27
N ILE A 263 18.30 5.43 7.06
CA ILE A 263 17.39 5.18 8.16
C ILE A 263 18.20 4.72 9.37
N GLN A 264 17.78 5.11 10.56
CA GLN A 264 18.36 4.61 11.81
C GLN A 264 17.56 3.41 12.31
N PHE A 265 18.26 2.40 12.81
CA PHE A 265 17.60 1.27 13.45
C PHE A 265 16.88 1.74 14.71
N ASN A 266 15.58 1.45 14.80
CA ASN A 266 14.75 1.75 15.98
C ASN A 266 13.76 0.59 16.21
N TRP A 267 13.63 0.16 17.46
CA TRP A 267 12.65 -0.84 17.87
C TRP A 267 11.20 -0.38 17.65
N GLU A 268 10.93 0.92 17.75
CA GLU A 268 9.61 1.47 17.40
C GLU A 268 9.30 1.25 15.92
N MET A 269 10.32 1.37 15.04
CA MET A 269 10.14 1.12 13.62
C MET A 269 9.87 -0.37 13.34
N VAL A 270 10.58 -1.27 14.03
CA VAL A 270 10.32 -2.71 13.98
C VAL A 270 8.87 -3.01 14.39
N PHE A 271 8.42 -2.44 15.51
CA PHE A 271 7.05 -2.61 15.96
C PHE A 271 6.05 -2.01 14.96
N GLY A 272 6.36 -0.85 14.38
CA GLY A 272 5.52 -0.24 13.36
C GLY A 272 5.37 -1.08 12.10
N PHE A 273 6.45 -1.71 11.62
CA PHE A 273 6.35 -2.66 10.52
C PHE A 273 5.47 -3.86 10.86
N LEU A 274 5.57 -4.38 12.08
CA LEU A 274 4.72 -5.49 12.53
C LEU A 274 3.24 -5.10 12.51
N VAL A 275 2.90 -3.94 13.08
CA VAL A 275 1.52 -3.42 13.11
C VAL A 275 0.98 -3.21 11.70
N VAL A 276 1.77 -2.58 10.82
CA VAL A 276 1.37 -2.34 9.43
C VAL A 276 1.15 -3.66 8.69
N SER A 277 2.04 -4.64 8.84
CA SER A 277 1.89 -5.94 8.18
C SER A 277 0.69 -6.74 8.67
N ILE A 278 0.38 -6.70 9.96
CA ILE A 278 -0.83 -7.32 10.51
C ILE A 278 -2.08 -6.61 9.98
N ALA A 279 -2.11 -5.27 10.00
CA ALA A 279 -3.25 -4.50 9.51
C ALA A 279 -3.52 -4.75 8.02
N SER A 280 -2.46 -4.78 7.20
CA SER A 280 -2.55 -5.11 5.79
C SER A 280 -3.04 -6.53 5.54
N ALA A 281 -2.60 -7.52 6.34
CA ALA A 281 -3.11 -8.89 6.26
C ALA A 281 -4.59 -8.99 6.67
N ILE A 282 -5.02 -8.23 7.68
CA ILE A 282 -6.44 -8.15 8.04
C ILE A 282 -7.25 -7.57 6.89
N VAL A 283 -6.81 -6.47 6.27
CA VAL A 283 -7.57 -5.85 5.17
C VAL A 283 -7.62 -6.75 3.94
N GLU A 284 -6.53 -7.43 3.60
CA GLU A 284 -6.51 -8.42 2.51
C GLU A 284 -7.44 -9.62 2.76
N SER A 285 -7.61 -9.99 4.04
CA SER A 285 -8.47 -11.10 4.44
C SER A 285 -9.96 -10.79 4.27
N LEU A 286 -10.35 -9.51 4.24
CA LEU A 286 -11.75 -9.09 4.18
C LEU A 286 -12.38 -9.43 2.81
N PRO A 287 -13.70 -9.72 2.77
CA PRO A 287 -14.42 -10.00 1.52
C PRO A 287 -14.73 -8.73 0.71
N ILE A 288 -13.81 -7.76 0.70
CA ILE A 288 -13.90 -6.49 -0.05
C ILE A 288 -13.12 -6.60 -1.38
N SER A 289 -12.19 -7.56 -1.45
CA SER A 289 -11.32 -7.88 -2.59
C SER A 289 -12.05 -8.15 -3.92
N THR A 290 -13.35 -8.43 -3.86
CA THR A 290 -14.20 -8.71 -5.02
C THR A 290 -14.63 -7.44 -5.75
N GLU A 291 -14.71 -6.31 -5.05
CA GLU A 291 -15.10 -5.02 -5.63
C GLU A 291 -13.91 -4.08 -5.80
N LEU A 292 -12.95 -4.12 -4.86
CA LEU A 292 -11.72 -3.34 -4.88
C LEU A 292 -10.51 -4.26 -5.02
N ASP A 293 -9.55 -3.88 -5.87
CA ASP A 293 -8.34 -4.69 -6.07
C ASP A 293 -7.48 -4.71 -4.80
N ASP A 294 -7.05 -5.90 -4.38
CA ASP A 294 -6.23 -6.13 -3.19
C ASP A 294 -4.96 -5.27 -3.19
N ASN A 295 -4.37 -5.02 -4.36
CA ASN A 295 -3.17 -4.20 -4.45
C ASN A 295 -3.41 -2.77 -3.98
N LEU A 296 -4.61 -2.24 -4.20
CA LEU A 296 -4.97 -0.89 -3.79
C LEU A 296 -5.29 -0.84 -2.30
N THR A 297 -6.10 -1.77 -1.80
CA THR A 297 -6.54 -1.78 -0.40
C THR A 297 -5.35 -2.00 0.55
N VAL A 298 -4.49 -2.98 0.25
CA VAL A 298 -3.28 -3.28 1.04
C VAL A 298 -2.32 -2.10 1.09
N THR A 299 -2.13 -1.43 -0.04
CA THR A 299 -1.29 -0.24 -0.10
C THR A 299 -1.84 0.89 0.74
N LEU A 300 -3.12 1.22 0.54
CA LEU A 300 -3.77 2.31 1.27
C LEU A 300 -3.74 2.05 2.77
N THR A 301 -4.01 0.81 3.20
CA THR A 301 -3.88 0.42 4.61
C THR A 301 -2.45 0.59 5.10
N SER A 302 -1.46 0.17 4.32
CA SER A 302 -0.06 0.30 4.71
C SER A 302 0.36 1.76 4.89
N ILE A 303 -0.11 2.64 4.00
CA ILE A 303 0.15 4.08 4.08
C ILE A 303 -0.59 4.71 5.26
N LEU A 304 -1.88 4.42 5.43
CA LEU A 304 -2.72 5.01 6.48
C LEU A 304 -2.26 4.59 7.87
N VAL A 305 -2.05 3.29 8.08
CA VAL A 305 -1.55 2.75 9.35
C VAL A 305 -0.10 3.16 9.56
N GLY A 306 0.72 3.15 8.52
CA GLY A 306 2.10 3.63 8.60
C GLY A 306 2.18 5.08 9.08
N SER A 307 1.35 5.97 8.55
CA SER A 307 1.28 7.38 8.98
C SER A 307 0.77 7.58 10.40
N LEU A 308 0.15 6.57 11.02
CA LEU A 308 -0.29 6.64 12.42
C LEU A 308 0.75 6.08 13.39
N VAL A 309 1.63 5.21 12.91
CA VAL A 309 2.54 4.42 13.77
C VAL A 309 3.99 4.89 13.68
N PHE A 310 4.39 5.53 12.57
CA PHE A 310 5.73 6.13 12.38
C PHE A 310 5.66 7.65 12.51
#